data_AF-A0A4T0ICD4-F1
#
_entry.id   AF-A0A4T0ICD4-F1
#
_cell.length_a   1.000
_cell.length_b   1.000
_cell.length_c   1.000
_cell.angle_alpha   90.00
_cell.angle_beta   90.00
_cell.angle_gamma   90.00
#
_symmetry.space_group_name_H-M   'P 1'
#
loop_
_entity.id
_entity.type
_entity.pdbx_description
1 polymer ?
#
loop_
_entity_poly.entity_id
_entity_poly.type
_entity_poly.pdbx_seq_one_letter_code
_entity_poly.pdbx_strand_id
1 'polypeptide(L)'
;MGVCCMHSVHLTFTTRSRIDAHKVDSSSKRYHSDLGWSGAFEMLTNFRGIGMNWGVPSEKLPAVYKHFVTDTLFEMLKHHVMYVTSTATITRLSQYNPDEVMGRDVAITVAVYALGWSGLNLMYSIVSLCVYTLTKLLGLPFDKSRWPPLFNNVITSDSVRTFWNNKWQCLFRRHFMMCGYKPAFNLINALSIPGDIPHYCGLMGAFTVSGLIHELCLRSTSRTIFMDGTFPTFAFFIIQALAIILENEFYKYTGRRVSGIFGRLWFAFIIIFTAIPMAR
;
A
#
# COMPACT_ATOMS: atom_id res chain seq x y z
N MET A 1 -13.38 0.85 -3.19
CA MET A 1 -14.58 0.99 -2.34
C MET A 1 -14.59 0.05 -1.13
N GLY A 2 -14.26 -1.25 -1.28
CA GLY A 2 -14.33 -2.24 -0.19
C GLY A 2 -13.57 -1.89 1.12
N VAL A 3 -12.38 -1.29 1.03
CA VAL A 3 -11.57 -0.92 2.23
C VAL A 3 -12.29 0.10 3.13
N CYS A 4 -12.85 1.15 2.55
CA CYS A 4 -13.54 2.18 3.30
C CYS A 4 -14.88 1.68 3.87
N CYS A 5 -15.57 0.82 3.12
CA CYS A 5 -16.77 0.15 3.61
C CYS A 5 -16.47 -0.71 4.84
N MET A 6 -15.35 -1.46 4.84
CA MET A 6 -14.95 -2.26 6.01
C MET A 6 -14.63 -1.40 7.23
N HIS A 7 -13.95 -0.26 7.06
CA HIS A 7 -13.69 0.67 8.16
C HIS A 7 -14.99 1.30 8.70
N SER A 8 -15.88 1.73 7.81
CA SER A 8 -17.19 2.25 8.20
C SER A 8 -18.02 1.22 8.95
N VAL A 9 -18.13 -0.01 8.42
CA VAL A 9 -18.84 -1.12 9.06
C VAL A 9 -18.24 -1.43 10.43
N HIS A 10 -16.91 -1.52 10.52
CA HIS A 10 -16.23 -1.74 11.80
C HIS A 10 -16.59 -0.66 12.83
N LEU A 11 -16.62 0.61 12.46
CA LEU A 11 -17.03 1.70 13.36
C LEU A 11 -18.51 1.66 13.74
N THR A 12 -19.37 1.25 12.81
CA THR A 12 -20.81 1.14 13.06
C THR A 12 -21.13 0.04 14.08
N PHE A 13 -20.43 -1.09 14.02
CA PHE A 13 -20.72 -2.28 14.86
C PHE A 13 -19.77 -2.48 16.06
N THR A 14 -18.72 -1.67 16.19
CA THR A 14 -17.83 -1.74 17.36
C THR A 14 -18.42 -0.92 18.52
N THR A 15 -18.53 -1.55 19.69
CA THR A 15 -18.96 -0.88 20.92
C THR A 15 -18.12 0.37 21.17
N ARG A 16 -18.74 1.50 21.52
CA ARG A 16 -18.08 2.81 21.64
C ARG A 16 -16.82 2.81 22.52
N SER A 17 -16.81 2.01 23.59
CA SER A 17 -15.66 1.84 24.49
C SER A 17 -14.45 1.12 23.86
N ARG A 18 -14.67 0.41 22.75
CA ARG A 18 -13.66 -0.34 21.99
C ARG A 18 -13.27 0.35 20.69
N ILE A 19 -13.88 1.50 20.37
CA ILE A 19 -13.45 2.28 19.22
C ILE A 19 -12.11 2.90 19.58
N ASP A 20 -11.11 2.58 18.77
CA ASP A 20 -9.82 3.23 18.85
C ASP A 20 -10.00 4.76 18.84
N ALA A 21 -9.64 5.42 19.94
CA ALA A 21 -9.88 6.84 20.12
C ALA A 21 -9.25 7.70 19.00
N HIS A 22 -9.74 8.93 18.86
CA HIS A 22 -9.14 9.89 17.96
C HIS A 22 -7.70 10.20 18.39
N LYS A 23 -6.80 10.24 17.41
CA LYS A 23 -5.48 10.84 17.63
C LYS A 23 -5.71 12.35 17.67
N VAL A 24 -5.31 13.03 18.74
CA VAL A 24 -5.37 14.49 18.81
C VAL A 24 -4.41 15.03 17.74
N ASP A 25 -4.97 15.40 16.59
CA ASP A 25 -4.20 15.95 15.48
C ASP A 25 -4.34 17.48 15.53
N SER A 26 -3.25 18.18 15.85
CA SER A 26 -3.23 19.64 15.94
C SER A 26 -3.46 20.33 14.58
N SER A 27 -3.38 19.58 13.48
CA SER A 27 -3.50 20.11 12.11
C SER A 27 -4.94 20.22 11.59
N SER A 28 -5.87 19.46 12.17
CA SER A 28 -7.26 19.38 11.71
C SER A 28 -8.14 20.32 12.54
N LYS A 29 -8.62 21.43 11.95
CA LYS A 29 -9.55 22.39 12.59
C LYS A 29 -10.94 21.79 12.89
N ARG A 30 -11.25 20.59 12.41
CA ARG A 30 -12.52 19.89 12.67
C ARG A 30 -12.26 18.57 13.39
N TYR A 31 -12.40 18.61 14.70
CA TYR A 31 -12.58 17.42 15.51
C TYR A 31 -14.06 17.01 15.43
N HIS A 32 -14.36 15.78 15.00
CA HIS A 32 -15.67 15.22 15.27
C HIS A 32 -15.65 14.75 16.73
N SER A 33 -16.46 15.38 17.57
CA SER A 33 -16.62 14.98 18.97
C SER A 33 -17.38 13.66 19.11
N ASP A 34 -18.04 13.22 18.04
CA ASP A 34 -18.87 12.02 18.02
C ASP A 34 -18.36 11.02 16.96
N LEU A 35 -18.01 9.81 17.42
CA LEU A 35 -17.72 8.63 16.60
C LEU A 35 -19.02 7.92 16.14
N GLY A 36 -20.15 8.64 16.16
CA GLY A 36 -21.48 8.26 15.71
C GLY A 36 -21.57 7.97 14.20
N TRP A 37 -22.77 8.10 13.64
CA TRP A 37 -23.01 7.84 12.23
C TRP A 37 -22.19 8.76 11.31
N SER A 38 -21.96 10.02 11.70
CA SER A 38 -21.14 10.98 10.96
C SER A 38 -19.68 10.52 10.80
N GLY A 39 -19.07 9.95 11.85
CA GLY A 39 -17.74 9.36 11.79
C GLY A 39 -17.68 8.09 10.93
N ALA A 40 -18.73 7.27 10.94
CA ALA A 40 -18.83 6.10 10.05
C ALA A 40 -18.92 6.52 8.57
N PHE A 41 -19.75 7.52 8.24
CA PHE A 41 -19.82 8.12 6.90
C PHE A 41 -18.49 8.75 6.48
N GLU A 42 -17.80 9.42 7.39
CA GLU A 42 -16.46 9.94 7.12
C GLU A 42 -15.51 8.80 6.73
N MET A 43 -15.57 7.67 7.44
CA MET A 43 -14.73 6.51 7.17
C MET A 43 -15.00 5.81 5.85
N LEU A 44 -16.15 6.04 5.21
CA LEU A 44 -16.38 5.64 3.82
C LEU A 44 -15.48 6.39 2.82
N THR A 45 -14.97 7.55 3.22
CA THR A 45 -14.09 8.39 2.39
C THR A 45 -12.67 8.50 2.95
N ASN A 46 -12.48 8.19 4.24
CA ASN A 46 -11.18 8.20 4.91
C ASN A 46 -10.46 6.86 4.73
N PHE A 47 -9.80 6.73 3.58
CA PHE A 47 -9.03 5.55 3.16
C PHE A 47 -7.97 5.10 4.17
N ARG A 48 -7.36 6.02 4.94
CA ARG A 48 -6.16 5.75 5.76
C ARG A 48 -6.39 5.79 7.27
N GLY A 49 -7.61 6.06 7.71
CA GLY A 49 -7.89 6.30 9.13
C GLY A 49 -7.19 7.53 9.68
N ILE A 50 -7.01 8.58 8.87
CA ILE A 50 -6.43 9.85 9.33
C ILE A 50 -7.29 10.36 10.49
N GLY A 51 -6.64 10.72 11.60
CA GLY A 51 -7.31 11.13 12.84
C GLY A 51 -7.69 9.98 13.78
N MET A 52 -7.37 8.72 13.47
CA MET A 52 -7.60 7.57 14.35
C MET A 52 -6.29 7.06 14.96
N ASN A 53 -6.34 6.44 16.15
CA ASN A 53 -5.14 5.89 16.82
C ASN A 53 -4.36 4.85 15.98
N TRP A 54 -5.07 4.06 15.19
CA TRP A 54 -4.51 3.06 14.27
C TRP A 54 -4.12 3.63 12.90
N GLY A 55 -4.48 4.88 12.64
CA GLY A 55 -4.19 5.58 11.40
C GLY A 55 -2.70 5.82 11.19
N VAL A 56 -2.33 6.18 9.96
CA VAL A 56 -0.95 6.58 9.67
C VAL A 56 -0.67 7.92 10.39
N PRO A 57 0.42 8.02 11.18
CA PRO A 57 0.78 9.29 11.82
C PRO A 57 0.97 10.41 10.80
N SER A 58 0.50 11.62 11.12
CA SER A 58 0.51 12.77 10.21
C SER A 58 1.92 13.16 9.75
N GLU A 59 2.93 12.95 10.60
CA GLU A 59 4.36 13.11 10.27
C GLU A 59 4.86 12.20 9.14
N LYS A 60 4.21 11.04 8.94
CA LYS A 60 4.56 10.08 7.90
C LYS A 60 3.75 10.29 6.62
N LEU A 61 2.74 11.16 6.65
CA LEU A 61 1.92 11.44 5.48
C LEU A 61 2.70 12.32 4.49
N PRO A 62 2.50 12.12 3.18
CA PRO A 62 3.03 13.04 2.19
C PRO A 62 2.46 14.45 2.37
N ALA A 63 3.20 15.44 1.88
CA ALA A 63 2.77 16.84 1.93
C ALA A 63 1.40 17.03 1.28
N VAL A 64 0.57 17.83 1.94
CA VAL A 64 -0.79 18.15 1.46
C VAL A 64 -0.71 19.03 0.22
N TYR A 65 -1.64 18.83 -0.72
CA TYR A 65 -1.77 19.66 -1.92
C TYR A 65 -2.00 21.13 -1.57
N LYS A 66 -1.18 22.02 -2.15
CA LYS A 66 -1.33 23.47 -1.97
C LYS A 66 -2.58 23.93 -2.72
N HIS A 67 -2.67 23.55 -3.99
CA HIS A 67 -3.77 23.85 -4.88
C HIS A 67 -4.50 22.56 -5.23
N PHE A 68 -5.34 22.09 -4.30
CA PHE A 68 -5.98 20.77 -4.34
C PHE A 68 -6.50 20.37 -5.74
N VAL A 69 -7.29 21.23 -6.40
CA VAL A 69 -7.89 20.89 -7.70
C VAL A 69 -6.83 20.76 -8.80
N THR A 70 -5.98 21.76 -8.99
CA THR A 70 -4.96 21.76 -10.05
C THR A 70 -3.93 20.67 -9.83
N ASP A 71 -3.49 20.49 -8.58
CA ASP A 71 -2.53 19.45 -8.22
C ASP A 71 -3.13 18.06 -8.45
N THR A 72 -4.39 17.84 -8.07
CA THR A 72 -5.08 16.56 -8.31
C THR A 72 -5.27 16.29 -9.81
N LEU A 73 -5.65 17.30 -10.60
CA LEU A 73 -5.79 17.15 -12.06
C LEU A 73 -4.44 16.85 -12.73
N PHE A 74 -3.36 17.49 -12.29
CA PHE A 74 -2.02 17.18 -12.78
C PHE A 74 -1.59 15.75 -12.41
N GLU A 75 -1.85 15.31 -11.18
CA GLU A 75 -1.63 13.93 -10.76
C GLU A 75 -2.44 12.94 -11.60
N MET A 76 -3.71 13.25 -11.89
CA MET A 76 -4.56 12.43 -12.77
C MET A 76 -3.96 12.32 -14.17
N LEU A 77 -3.55 13.42 -14.78
CA LEU A 77 -2.95 13.41 -16.11
C LEU A 77 -1.65 12.60 -16.14
N LYS A 78 -0.74 12.87 -15.20
CA LYS A 78 0.54 12.16 -15.05
C LYS A 78 0.32 10.65 -14.92
N HIS A 79 -0.57 10.23 -14.01
CA HIS A 79 -0.85 8.83 -13.78
C HIS A 79 -1.64 8.19 -14.93
N HIS A 80 -2.48 8.94 -15.64
CA HIS A 80 -3.16 8.45 -16.83
C HIS A 80 -2.17 8.13 -17.96
N VAL A 81 -1.23 9.04 -18.25
CA VAL A 81 -0.18 8.81 -19.25
C VAL A 81 0.67 7.59 -18.88
N MET A 82 1.10 7.48 -17.61
CA MET A 82 1.85 6.30 -17.14
C MET A 82 1.04 5.00 -17.24
N TYR A 83 -0.25 5.03 -16.95
CA TYR A 83 -1.13 3.86 -17.03
C TYR A 83 -1.29 3.37 -18.48
N VAL A 84 -1.57 4.29 -19.41
CA VAL A 84 -1.74 3.97 -20.84
C VAL A 84 -0.45 3.47 -21.45
N THR A 85 0.67 4.15 -21.18
CA THR A 85 1.99 3.71 -21.67
C THR A 85 2.37 2.34 -21.12
N SER A 86 2.17 2.07 -19.83
CA SER A 86 2.43 0.77 -19.23
C SER A 86 1.57 -0.34 -19.83
N THR A 87 0.28 -0.07 -20.06
CA THR A 87 -0.65 -1.01 -20.70
C THR A 87 -0.21 -1.32 -22.14
N ALA A 88 0.20 -0.30 -22.89
CA ALA A 88 0.71 -0.45 -24.24
C ALA A 88 2.01 -1.26 -24.26
N THR A 89 2.95 -0.98 -23.35
CA THR A 89 4.21 -1.73 -23.21
C THR A 89 3.96 -3.19 -22.90
N ILE A 90 3.13 -3.51 -21.91
CA ILE A 90 2.78 -4.90 -21.56
C ILE A 90 2.17 -5.59 -22.77
N THR A 91 1.14 -5.00 -23.39
CA THR A 91 0.46 -5.59 -24.55
C THR A 91 1.42 -5.86 -25.71
N ARG A 92 2.31 -4.91 -26.01
CA ARG A 92 3.27 -5.03 -27.13
C ARG A 92 4.37 -6.05 -26.88
N LEU A 93 4.93 -6.06 -25.67
CA LEU A 93 6.04 -6.97 -25.33
C LEU A 93 5.55 -8.40 -25.09
N SER A 94 4.32 -8.58 -24.59
CA SER A 94 3.71 -9.90 -24.42
C SER A 94 3.31 -10.57 -25.74
N GLN A 95 3.22 -9.83 -26.85
CA GLN A 95 2.89 -10.38 -28.18
C GLN A 95 4.08 -10.95 -28.94
N TYR A 96 5.32 -10.72 -28.47
CA TYR A 96 6.54 -11.14 -29.15
C TYR A 96 6.99 -12.56 -28.71
N ASN A 97 7.46 -13.36 -29.65
CA ASN A 97 7.86 -14.77 -29.47
C ASN A 97 8.90 -15.00 -28.33
N PRO A 98 8.93 -16.19 -27.72
CA PRO A 98 9.53 -16.48 -26.41
C PRO A 98 11.05 -16.68 -26.40
N ASP A 99 11.81 -15.99 -27.23
CA ASP A 99 13.26 -15.96 -27.01
C ASP A 99 13.53 -15.23 -25.68
N GLU A 100 14.25 -15.89 -24.78
CA GLU A 100 14.46 -15.50 -23.37
C GLU A 100 15.36 -14.25 -23.23
N VAL A 101 14.88 -13.11 -23.73
CA VAL A 101 15.58 -11.85 -23.55
C VAL A 101 15.25 -11.30 -22.17
N MET A 102 16.15 -11.48 -21.20
CA MET A 102 16.01 -10.96 -19.83
C MET A 102 15.61 -9.48 -19.77
N GLY A 103 16.04 -8.68 -20.75
CA GLY A 103 15.65 -7.27 -20.88
C GLY A 103 14.15 -7.05 -21.12
N ARG A 104 13.47 -7.94 -21.85
CA ARG A 104 12.01 -7.89 -22.05
C ARG A 104 11.29 -8.13 -20.75
N ASP A 105 11.67 -9.18 -20.01
CA ASP A 105 10.99 -9.54 -18.76
C ASP A 105 11.15 -8.42 -17.73
N VAL A 106 12.34 -7.82 -17.63
CA VAL A 106 12.57 -6.62 -16.81
C VAL A 106 11.68 -5.46 -17.24
N ALA A 107 11.55 -5.19 -18.55
CA ALA A 107 10.69 -4.11 -19.05
C ALA A 107 9.20 -4.35 -18.74
N ILE A 108 8.72 -5.59 -18.89
CA ILE A 108 7.34 -5.98 -18.52
C ILE A 108 7.16 -5.82 -17.01
N THR A 109 8.10 -6.30 -16.18
CA THR A 109 8.05 -6.14 -14.72
C THR A 109 7.95 -4.66 -14.33
N VAL A 110 8.79 -3.80 -14.89
CA VAL A 110 8.74 -2.35 -14.63
C VAL A 110 7.39 -1.76 -15.06
N ALA A 111 6.86 -2.17 -16.22
CA ALA A 111 5.56 -1.72 -16.69
C ALA A 111 4.41 -2.19 -15.79
N VAL A 112 4.45 -3.42 -15.26
CA VAL A 112 3.44 -3.95 -14.32
C VAL A 112 3.45 -3.15 -13.01
N TYR A 113 4.63 -2.83 -12.48
CA TYR A 113 4.74 -1.95 -11.31
C TYR A 113 4.18 -0.55 -11.58
N ALA A 114 4.55 0.04 -12.71
CA ALA A 114 4.06 1.35 -13.12
C ALA A 114 2.54 1.35 -13.33
N LEU A 115 1.97 0.28 -13.89
CA LEU A 115 0.54 0.08 -14.05
C LEU A 115 -0.18 0.02 -12.70
N GLY A 116 0.30 -0.79 -11.76
CA GLY A 116 -0.27 -0.89 -10.42
C GLY A 116 -0.19 0.43 -9.64
N TRP A 117 0.97 1.08 -9.67
CA TRP A 117 1.17 2.37 -9.01
C TRP A 117 0.29 3.48 -9.62
N SER A 118 0.22 3.56 -10.94
CA SER A 118 -0.59 4.57 -11.64
C SER A 118 -2.09 4.32 -11.51
N GLY A 119 -2.55 3.08 -11.62
CA GLY A 119 -3.96 2.73 -11.48
C GLY A 119 -4.53 3.08 -10.10
N LEU A 120 -3.78 2.77 -9.04
CA LEU A 120 -4.18 3.10 -7.67
C LEU A 120 -4.21 4.61 -7.40
N ASN A 121 -3.24 5.37 -7.90
CA ASN A 121 -3.26 6.83 -7.78
C ASN A 121 -4.41 7.44 -8.58
N LEU A 122 -4.64 6.98 -9.81
CA LEU A 122 -5.73 7.49 -10.64
C LEU A 122 -7.09 7.25 -9.97
N MET A 123 -7.33 6.04 -9.44
CA MET A 123 -8.54 5.73 -8.67
C MET A 123 -8.68 6.67 -7.46
N TYR A 124 -7.61 6.86 -6.69
CA TYR A 124 -7.64 7.73 -5.52
C TYR A 124 -7.92 9.19 -5.89
N SER A 125 -7.27 9.72 -6.93
CA SER A 125 -7.47 11.10 -7.41
C SER A 125 -8.88 11.34 -7.94
N ILE A 126 -9.47 10.34 -8.63
CA ILE A 126 -10.87 10.40 -9.05
C ILE A 126 -11.79 10.49 -7.83
N VAL A 127 -11.62 9.60 -6.84
CA VAL A 127 -12.45 9.62 -5.64
C VAL A 127 -12.27 10.93 -4.85
N SER A 128 -11.04 11.42 -4.69
CA SER A 128 -10.77 12.65 -3.97
C SER A 128 -11.40 13.87 -4.64
N LEU A 129 -11.37 13.93 -5.97
CA LEU A 129 -12.02 14.98 -6.74
C LEU A 129 -13.55 14.87 -6.69
N CYS A 130 -14.11 13.66 -6.76
CA CYS A 130 -15.54 13.43 -6.58
C CYS A 130 -16.02 13.90 -5.19
N VAL A 131 -15.32 13.53 -4.12
CA VAL A 131 -15.66 13.97 -2.75
C VAL A 131 -15.54 15.48 -2.63
N TYR A 132 -14.47 16.08 -3.18
CA TYR A 132 -14.30 17.53 -3.19
C TYR A 132 -15.47 18.24 -3.87
N THR A 133 -15.84 17.80 -5.08
CA THR A 133 -16.93 18.40 -5.86
C THR A 133 -18.27 18.26 -5.15
N LEU A 134 -18.61 17.06 -4.65
CA LEU A 134 -19.85 16.84 -3.88
C LEU A 134 -19.90 17.71 -2.63
N THR A 135 -18.80 17.80 -1.88
CA THR A 135 -18.71 18.62 -0.67
C THR A 135 -18.95 20.10 -0.99
N LYS A 136 -18.38 20.60 -2.10
CA LYS A 136 -18.57 21.98 -2.56
C LYS A 136 -20.00 22.25 -3.06
N LEU A 137 -20.60 21.32 -3.80
CA LEU A 137 -21.99 21.43 -4.26
C LEU A 137 -22.99 21.48 -3.09
N LEU A 138 -22.70 20.74 -2.02
CA LEU A 138 -23.51 20.72 -0.79
C LEU A 138 -23.23 21.91 0.15
N GLY A 139 -22.34 22.83 -0.22
CA GLY A 139 -21.96 23.98 0.63
C GLY A 139 -21.18 23.57 1.89
N LEU A 140 -20.65 22.36 1.96
CA LEU A 140 -19.89 21.85 3.09
C LEU A 140 -18.41 22.26 2.99
N PRO A 141 -17.70 22.41 4.12
CA PRO A 141 -16.26 22.68 4.08
C PRO A 141 -15.48 21.40 3.77
N PHE A 142 -14.45 21.54 2.94
CA PHE A 142 -13.55 20.45 2.55
C PHE A 142 -12.18 20.63 3.21
N ASP A 143 -11.72 19.63 3.95
CA ASP A 143 -10.40 19.61 4.58
C ASP A 143 -9.39 18.85 3.71
N LYS A 144 -8.45 19.59 3.10
CA LYS A 144 -7.40 19.01 2.25
C LYS A 144 -6.44 18.12 3.03
N SER A 145 -6.25 18.36 4.33
CA SER A 145 -5.29 17.60 5.15
C SER A 145 -5.66 16.12 5.28
N ARG A 146 -6.94 15.80 5.07
CA ARG A 146 -7.48 14.43 5.06
C ARG A 146 -7.28 13.71 3.73
N TRP A 147 -6.81 14.41 2.70
CA TRP A 147 -6.58 13.87 1.35
C TRP A 147 -5.13 14.06 0.85
N PRO A 148 -4.09 13.66 1.63
CA PRO A 148 -2.73 13.70 1.13
C PRO A 148 -2.51 12.67 0.01
N PRO A 149 -1.47 12.83 -0.83
CA PRO A 149 -1.11 11.87 -1.89
C PRO A 149 -1.09 10.41 -1.43
N LEU A 150 -1.56 9.47 -2.27
CA LEU A 150 -1.70 8.04 -1.91
C LEU A 150 -0.36 7.31 -1.76
N PHE A 151 0.65 7.77 -2.48
CA PHE A 151 2.01 7.28 -2.38
C PHE A 151 2.92 8.44 -2.00
N ASN A 152 4.00 8.14 -1.30
CA ASN A 152 5.11 9.09 -1.19
C ASN A 152 6.03 8.88 -2.41
N ASN A 153 7.18 9.56 -2.45
CA ASN A 153 8.16 9.35 -3.52
C ASN A 153 8.76 7.93 -3.45
N VAL A 154 8.17 7.00 -4.20
CA VAL A 154 8.55 5.58 -4.28
C VAL A 154 9.94 5.38 -4.89
N ILE A 155 10.33 6.25 -5.82
CA ILE A 155 11.61 6.16 -6.56
C ILE A 155 12.80 6.44 -5.63
N THR A 156 12.59 7.28 -4.61
CA THR A 156 13.64 7.62 -3.63
C THR A 156 13.86 6.57 -2.54
N SER A 157 13.16 5.43 -2.59
CA SER A 157 13.28 4.38 -1.57
C SER A 157 14.68 3.78 -1.55
N ASP A 158 15.27 3.69 -0.36
CA ASP A 158 16.63 3.21 -0.13
C ASP A 158 16.69 1.92 0.70
N SER A 159 15.53 1.34 1.00
CA SER A 159 15.38 0.07 1.72
C SER A 159 14.01 -0.52 1.43
N VAL A 160 13.92 -1.84 1.47
CA VAL A 160 12.67 -2.59 1.31
C VAL A 160 11.71 -2.23 2.44
N ARG A 161 12.22 -2.09 3.66
CA ARG A 161 11.43 -1.63 4.82
C ARG A 161 10.83 -0.25 4.60
N THR A 162 11.60 0.73 4.13
CA THR A 162 11.10 2.10 3.92
C THR A 162 10.06 2.13 2.80
N PHE A 163 10.28 1.34 1.74
CA PHE A 163 9.33 1.20 0.66
C PHE A 163 7.97 0.73 1.16
N TRP A 164 7.88 -0.44 1.80
CA TRP A 164 6.60 -1.01 2.23
C TRP A 164 5.93 -0.29 3.41
N ASN A 165 6.71 0.36 4.30
CA ASN A 165 6.12 1.04 5.45
C ASN A 165 5.62 2.45 5.17
N ASN A 166 6.33 3.23 4.34
CA ASN A 166 6.15 4.67 4.28
C ASN A 166 6.01 5.23 2.85
N LYS A 167 6.46 4.50 1.82
CA LYS A 167 6.49 5.02 0.45
C LYS A 167 5.40 4.41 -0.43
N TRP A 168 5.23 3.09 -0.34
CA TRP A 168 4.15 2.36 -0.97
C TRP A 168 2.83 2.60 -0.24
N GLN A 169 1.72 2.48 -0.96
CA GLN A 169 0.37 2.76 -0.44
C GLN A 169 0.12 2.13 0.94
N CYS A 170 -0.32 2.94 1.90
CA CYS A 170 -0.64 2.48 3.26
C CYS A 170 -2.09 2.03 3.43
N LEU A 171 -2.90 2.04 2.37
CA LEU A 171 -4.34 1.74 2.40
C LEU A 171 -4.67 0.39 3.06
N PHE A 172 -3.94 -0.64 2.68
CA PHE A 172 -4.19 -2.01 3.13
C PHE A 172 -3.44 -2.38 4.42
N ARG A 173 -2.62 -1.48 4.97
CA ARG A 173 -1.75 -1.77 6.11
C ARG A 173 -2.53 -2.33 7.31
N ARG A 174 -3.65 -1.70 7.67
CA ARG A 174 -4.49 -2.19 8.79
C ARG A 174 -4.99 -3.61 8.54
N HIS A 175 -5.43 -3.92 7.34
CA HIS A 175 -6.01 -5.22 6.98
C HIS A 175 -4.95 -6.32 7.11
N PHE A 176 -3.76 -6.09 6.57
CA PHE A 176 -2.66 -7.06 6.70
C PHE A 176 -2.16 -7.18 8.14
N MET A 177 -2.19 -6.09 8.92
CA MET A 177 -1.87 -6.17 10.36
C MET A 177 -2.90 -6.96 11.16
N MET A 178 -4.19 -6.79 10.87
CA MET A 178 -5.27 -7.47 11.60
C MET A 178 -5.44 -8.93 11.19
N CYS A 179 -5.37 -9.23 9.88
CA CYS A 179 -5.64 -10.56 9.35
C CYS A 179 -4.39 -11.43 9.23
N GLY A 180 -3.20 -10.83 9.12
CA GLY A 180 -1.94 -11.56 8.96
C GLY A 180 -1.03 -11.42 10.16
N TYR A 181 -0.68 -10.19 10.54
CA TYR A 181 0.31 -9.94 11.58
C TYR A 181 -0.13 -10.41 12.97
N LYS A 182 -1.25 -9.87 13.48
CA LYS A 182 -1.71 -10.13 14.85
C LYS A 182 -1.98 -11.63 15.10
N PRO A 183 -2.65 -12.37 14.21
CA PRO A 183 -2.88 -13.80 14.42
C PRO A 183 -1.56 -14.59 14.51
N ALA A 184 -0.63 -14.37 13.57
CA ALA A 184 0.65 -15.06 13.56
C ALA A 184 1.53 -14.67 14.76
N PHE A 185 1.58 -13.38 15.10
CA PHE A 185 2.31 -12.89 16.27
C PHE A 185 1.76 -13.51 17.56
N ASN A 186 0.44 -13.43 17.79
CA ASN A 186 -0.18 -13.92 19.02
C ASN A 186 -0.02 -15.43 19.17
N LEU A 187 -0.10 -16.19 18.08
CA LEU A 187 0.09 -17.65 18.09
C LEU A 187 1.50 -18.02 18.57
N ILE A 188 2.52 -17.38 18.00
CA ILE A 188 3.92 -17.66 18.36
C ILE A 188 4.27 -17.11 19.74
N ASN A 189 3.73 -15.93 20.09
CA ASN A 189 3.90 -15.36 21.41
C ASN A 189 3.26 -16.22 22.51
N ALA A 190 2.14 -16.89 22.23
CA ALA A 190 1.53 -17.84 23.16
C ALA A 190 2.43 -19.06 23.44
N LEU A 191 3.32 -19.42 22.52
CA LEU A 191 4.34 -20.45 22.73
C LEU A 191 5.53 -19.94 23.57
N SER A 192 5.48 -18.70 24.06
CA SER A 192 6.52 -18.07 24.90
C SER A 192 7.91 -18.09 24.27
N ILE A 193 8.00 -18.02 22.95
CA ILE A 193 9.28 -17.97 22.23
C ILE A 193 9.91 -16.59 22.45
N PRO A 194 11.13 -16.51 23.01
CA PRO A 194 11.78 -15.24 23.31
C PRO A 194 12.32 -14.55 22.06
N GLY A 195 12.52 -13.23 22.17
CA GLY A 195 13.17 -12.41 21.16
C GLY A 195 12.23 -11.91 20.06
N ASP A 196 12.78 -11.64 18.88
CA ASP A 196 12.05 -11.02 17.76
C ASP A 196 11.32 -12.02 16.86
N ILE A 197 11.39 -13.32 17.18
CA ILE A 197 10.75 -14.38 16.39
C ILE A 197 9.23 -14.17 16.24
N PRO A 198 8.46 -13.83 17.30
CA PRO A 198 7.04 -13.53 17.14
C PRO A 198 6.78 -12.37 16.17
N HIS A 199 7.63 -11.34 16.19
CA HIS A 199 7.55 -10.20 15.27
C HIS A 199 7.83 -10.60 13.82
N TYR A 200 8.80 -11.52 13.60
CA TYR A 200 9.11 -12.05 12.27
C TYR A 200 7.99 -12.92 11.72
N CYS A 201 7.41 -13.79 12.54
CA CYS A 201 6.24 -14.58 12.17
C CYS A 201 5.04 -13.68 11.87
N GLY A 202 4.82 -12.62 12.65
CA GLY A 202 3.81 -11.60 12.37
C GLY A 202 4.03 -10.93 11.00
N LEU A 203 5.26 -10.51 10.70
CA LEU A 203 5.57 -9.91 9.40
C LEU A 203 5.33 -10.88 8.25
N MET A 204 5.77 -12.13 8.38
CA MET A 204 5.51 -13.19 7.41
C MET A 204 4.00 -13.40 7.20
N GLY A 205 3.21 -13.41 8.28
CA GLY A 205 1.75 -13.52 8.20
C GLY A 205 1.09 -12.37 7.43
N ALA A 206 1.54 -11.12 7.65
CA ALA A 206 1.03 -9.96 6.92
C ALA A 206 1.29 -10.07 5.41
N PHE A 207 2.50 -10.44 5.01
CA PHE A 207 2.88 -10.61 3.61
C PHE A 207 2.28 -11.87 2.99
N THR A 208 2.02 -12.92 3.76
CA THR A 208 1.30 -14.11 3.31
C THR A 208 -0.12 -13.74 2.87
N VAL A 209 -0.87 -13.02 3.71
CA VAL A 209 -2.23 -12.56 3.35
C VAL A 209 -2.18 -11.63 2.13
N SER A 210 -1.21 -10.71 2.07
CA SER A 210 -1.01 -9.85 0.90
C SER A 210 -0.75 -10.66 -0.37
N GLY A 211 0.18 -11.61 -0.32
CA GLY A 211 0.56 -12.44 -1.46
C GLY A 211 -0.60 -13.28 -1.97
N LEU A 212 -1.36 -13.92 -1.08
CA LEU A 212 -2.52 -14.72 -1.44
C LEU A 212 -3.60 -13.90 -2.15
N ILE A 213 -3.90 -12.69 -1.65
CA ILE A 213 -4.89 -11.80 -2.27
C ILE A 213 -4.43 -11.39 -3.66
N HIS A 214 -3.17 -10.98 -3.83
CA HIS A 214 -2.67 -10.54 -5.14
C HIS A 214 -2.59 -11.69 -6.14
N GLU A 215 -2.15 -12.87 -5.71
CA GLU A 215 -2.13 -14.08 -6.53
C GLU A 215 -3.55 -14.48 -6.99
N LEU A 216 -4.52 -14.46 -6.07
CA LEU A 216 -5.93 -14.76 -6.38
C LEU A 216 -6.53 -13.71 -7.34
N CYS A 217 -6.27 -12.42 -7.10
CA CYS A 217 -6.74 -11.35 -7.97
C CYS A 217 -6.17 -11.47 -9.38
N LEU A 218 -4.87 -11.77 -9.51
CA LEU A 218 -4.21 -11.95 -10.79
C LEU A 218 -4.85 -13.12 -11.55
N ARG A 219 -4.92 -14.29 -10.92
CA ARG A 219 -5.54 -15.51 -11.50
C ARG A 219 -7.00 -15.34 -11.88
N SER A 220 -7.77 -14.58 -11.10
CA SER A 220 -9.20 -14.33 -11.38
C SER A 220 -9.40 -13.37 -12.57
N THR A 221 -8.43 -12.50 -12.82
CA THR A 221 -8.52 -11.48 -13.89
C THR A 221 -7.94 -12.01 -15.20
N SER A 222 -6.92 -12.87 -15.14
CA SER A 222 -6.30 -13.49 -16.30
C SER A 222 -6.97 -14.81 -16.64
N ARG A 223 -7.76 -14.86 -17.72
CA ARG A 223 -8.29 -16.12 -18.27
C ARG A 223 -7.21 -17.05 -18.86
N THR A 224 -5.98 -16.55 -19.01
CA THR A 224 -4.90 -17.20 -19.78
C THR A 224 -3.65 -17.49 -18.96
N ILE A 225 -3.51 -16.98 -17.72
CA ILE A 225 -2.36 -17.27 -16.84
C ILE A 225 -2.78 -18.42 -15.91
N PHE A 226 -2.97 -19.60 -16.48
CA PHE A 226 -2.97 -20.83 -15.70
C PHE A 226 -1.51 -21.22 -15.46
N MET A 227 -0.90 -20.54 -14.50
CA MET A 227 0.39 -20.97 -13.95
C MET A 227 0.15 -22.22 -13.12
N ASP A 228 0.13 -23.37 -13.81
CA ASP A 228 -0.05 -24.67 -13.18
C ASP A 228 1.11 -24.92 -12.22
N GLY A 229 0.79 -25.05 -10.93
CA GLY A 229 1.75 -25.39 -9.88
C GLY A 229 2.72 -24.30 -9.41
N THR A 230 2.74 -23.11 -10.02
CA THR A 230 3.65 -22.01 -9.61
C THR A 230 2.91 -20.80 -9.05
N PHE A 231 3.42 -20.21 -7.97
CA PHE A 231 2.81 -19.04 -7.30
C PHE A 231 3.80 -17.87 -7.21
N PRO A 232 4.20 -17.27 -8.35
CA PRO A 232 5.26 -16.27 -8.38
C PRO A 232 4.88 -14.98 -7.64
N THR A 233 3.60 -14.58 -7.64
CA THR A 233 3.16 -13.38 -6.92
C THR A 233 3.22 -13.63 -5.43
N PHE A 234 2.76 -14.78 -4.97
CA PHE A 234 2.91 -15.17 -3.57
C PHE A 234 4.38 -15.20 -3.14
N ALA A 235 5.25 -15.85 -3.93
CA ALA A 235 6.68 -15.94 -3.65
C ALA A 235 7.33 -14.55 -3.57
N PHE A 236 6.98 -13.64 -4.49
CA PHE A 236 7.42 -12.24 -4.46
C PHE A 236 7.17 -11.60 -3.08
N PHE A 237 5.92 -11.63 -2.58
CA PHE A 237 5.58 -11.01 -1.29
C PHE A 237 6.28 -11.68 -0.11
N ILE A 238 6.47 -12.99 -0.14
CA ILE A 238 7.22 -13.69 0.91
C ILE A 238 8.68 -13.24 0.94
N ILE A 239 9.32 -13.09 -0.23
CA ILE A 239 10.72 -12.61 -0.30
C ILE A 239 10.82 -11.17 0.22
N GLN A 240 9.82 -10.32 -0.01
CA GLN A 240 9.80 -8.97 0.57
C GLN A 240 9.80 -8.99 2.11
N ALA A 241 9.03 -9.89 2.74
CA ALA A 241 9.04 -10.04 4.19
C ALA A 241 10.42 -10.49 4.71
N LEU A 242 11.03 -11.48 4.04
CA LEU A 242 12.38 -11.96 4.37
C LEU A 242 13.43 -10.85 4.21
N ALA A 243 13.35 -10.04 3.16
CA ALA A 243 14.25 -8.90 2.97
C ALA A 243 14.14 -7.87 4.10
N ILE A 244 12.92 -7.60 4.61
CA ILE A 244 12.71 -6.69 5.74
C ILE A 244 13.26 -7.27 7.05
N ILE A 245 13.17 -8.60 7.24
CA ILE A 245 13.77 -9.31 8.38
C ILE A 245 15.29 -9.22 8.29
N LEU A 246 15.86 -9.47 7.11
CA LEU A 246 17.30 -9.36 6.87
C LEU A 246 17.81 -7.94 7.12
N GLU A 247 17.07 -6.92 6.69
CA GLU A 247 17.38 -5.51 7.02
C GLU A 247 17.31 -5.25 8.54
N ASN A 248 16.44 -5.95 9.27
CA ASN A 248 16.37 -5.85 10.73
C ASN A 248 17.60 -6.43 11.41
N GLU A 249 17.97 -7.64 11.00
CA GLU A 249 19.15 -8.33 11.53
C GLU A 249 20.42 -7.57 11.18
N PHE A 250 20.55 -7.09 9.94
CA PHE A 250 21.65 -6.23 9.54
C PHE A 250 21.79 -5.00 10.46
N TYR A 251 20.69 -4.35 10.80
CA TYR A 251 20.70 -3.23 11.75
C TYR A 251 21.13 -3.65 13.16
N LYS A 252 20.69 -4.80 13.67
CA LYS A 252 21.10 -5.30 14.99
C LYS A 252 22.59 -5.61 15.05
N TYR A 253 23.13 -6.26 14.02
CA TYR A 253 24.54 -6.66 14.00
C TYR A 253 25.49 -5.50 13.74
N THR A 254 25.12 -4.57 12.85
CA THR A 254 26.03 -3.49 12.41
C THR A 254 25.76 -2.14 13.08
N GLY A 255 24.60 -1.97 13.71
CA GLY A 255 24.10 -0.68 14.19
C GLY A 255 23.71 0.30 13.07
N ARG A 256 23.85 -0.09 11.79
CA ARG A 256 23.60 0.77 10.63
C ARG A 256 22.34 0.34 9.91
N ARG A 257 21.50 1.31 9.55
CA ARG A 257 20.32 1.05 8.71
C ARG A 257 20.75 0.93 7.25
N VAL A 258 20.06 0.09 6.49
CA VAL A 258 20.19 0.06 5.04
C VAL A 258 19.63 1.38 4.49
N SER A 259 20.50 2.20 3.91
CA SER A 259 20.15 3.52 3.39
C SER A 259 21.17 3.99 2.34
N GLY A 260 20.87 5.10 1.68
CA GLY A 260 21.78 5.72 0.69
C GLY A 260 21.87 4.93 -0.62
N ILE A 261 22.98 5.06 -1.34
CA ILE A 261 23.09 4.52 -2.71
C ILE A 261 23.12 2.98 -2.74
N PHE A 262 23.85 2.36 -1.81
CA PHE A 262 23.89 0.90 -1.68
C PHE A 262 22.54 0.34 -1.26
N GLY A 263 21.82 1.04 -0.37
CA GLY A 263 20.46 0.68 -0.02
C GLY A 263 19.49 0.77 -1.20
N ARG A 264 19.62 1.79 -2.06
CA ARG A 264 18.85 1.89 -3.31
C ARG A 264 19.14 0.74 -4.28
N LEU A 265 20.40 0.34 -4.43
CA LEU A 265 20.77 -0.80 -5.26
C LEU A 265 20.20 -2.12 -4.70
N TRP A 266 20.33 -2.34 -3.40
CA TRP A 266 19.73 -3.48 -2.70
C TRP A 266 18.21 -3.54 -2.89
N PHE A 267 17.53 -2.42 -2.66
CA PHE A 267 16.09 -2.28 -2.85
C PHE A 267 15.68 -2.57 -4.29
N ALA A 268 16.34 -1.95 -5.27
CA ALA A 268 16.04 -2.13 -6.69
C ALA A 268 16.26 -3.58 -7.13
N PHE A 269 17.35 -4.20 -6.67
CA PHE A 269 17.64 -5.61 -6.91
C PHE A 269 16.52 -6.50 -6.37
N ILE A 270 16.15 -6.35 -5.09
CA ILE A 270 15.10 -7.16 -4.48
C ILE A 270 13.75 -6.97 -5.18
N ILE A 271 13.33 -5.73 -5.46
CA ILE A 271 12.02 -5.46 -6.07
C ILE A 271 11.93 -5.95 -7.51
N ILE A 272 12.95 -5.70 -8.34
CA ILE A 272 12.92 -6.04 -9.77
C ILE A 272 13.13 -7.54 -9.94
N PHE A 273 14.21 -8.09 -9.36
CA PHE A 273 14.61 -9.47 -9.61
C PHE A 273 13.55 -10.48 -9.13
N THR A 274 12.97 -10.25 -7.95
CA THR A 274 11.93 -11.14 -7.40
C THR A 274 10.60 -11.02 -8.13
N ALA A 275 10.43 -9.98 -8.95
CA ALA A 275 9.22 -9.72 -9.72
C ALA A 275 9.30 -10.18 -11.18
N ILE A 276 10.49 -10.55 -11.67
CA ILE A 276 10.67 -11.12 -13.02
C ILE A 276 9.79 -12.37 -13.23
N PRO A 277 9.72 -13.34 -12.29
CA PRO A 277 8.87 -14.51 -12.48
C PRO A 277 7.37 -14.21 -12.56
N MET A 278 6.91 -13.04 -12.09
CA MET A 278 5.52 -12.62 -12.22
C MET A 278 5.17 -12.11 -13.63
N ALA A 279 6.19 -11.79 -14.44
CA ALA A 279 6.05 -11.26 -15.79
C ALA A 279 6.17 -12.36 -16.87
N ARG A 280 6.45 -13.60 -16.47
CA ARG A 280 6.61 -14.78 -17.34
C ARG A 280 5.36 -15.64 -17.36
#